data_AF-A0A3N5ILK7-F1
#
_entry.id   AF-A0A3N5ILK7-F1
#
_cell.length_a   1.000
_cell.length_b   1.000
_cell.length_c   1.000
_cell.angle_alpha   90.00
_cell.angle_beta   90.00
_cell.angle_gamma   90.00
#
_symmetry.space_group_name_H-M   'P 1'
#
loop_
_entity.id
_entity.type
_entity.pdbx_description
1 polymer ?
#
loop_
_entity_poly.entity_id
_entity_poly.type
_entity_poly.pdbx_seq_one_letter_code
_entity_poly.pdbx_strand_id
1 'polypeptide(L)'
;MNLRLEPMPDNPTRAAICFGPVVLAGELGSEGIVPPMPYAVDQGEYFTFLPPEMPILLAAGRAVDEWIEPVPDRPLTFRTKGVGQPQAIALVAFYKMQPQRYSIYWDIITQEQWTERQAQKEQNIRRAQELTASTLDSIAIGNAESERAHNLNGENTSFGAFLNRSYRHAENGGWFSYDLNVPPEQPVKLLCTFWGSDGGPRLFDILINNTCIATQRLNYDHPNEFFNVVHSLSPEILGARTTLTVRFQAHPGRMAGGIFDLRVLKSDDQ
;
A
#
# COMPACT_ATOMS: atom_id res chain seq x y z
N MET A 1 3.39 -30.35 29.16
CA MET A 1 2.82 -29.34 28.22
C MET A 1 3.89 -29.12 27.16
N ASN A 2 3.52 -29.15 25.88
CA ASN A 2 4.48 -29.14 24.78
C ASN A 2 4.23 -27.93 23.87
N LEU A 3 5.31 -27.45 23.26
CA LEU A 3 5.22 -26.46 22.18
C LEU A 3 4.59 -27.11 20.94
N ARG A 4 3.77 -26.35 20.22
CA ARG A 4 3.12 -26.79 18.98
C ARG A 4 2.80 -25.61 18.09
N LEU A 5 2.68 -25.86 16.79
CA LEU A 5 2.15 -24.92 15.82
C LEU A 5 0.66 -25.21 15.58
N GLU A 6 -0.14 -24.15 15.48
CA GLU A 6 -1.54 -24.21 15.04
C GLU A 6 -1.65 -23.43 13.71
N PRO A 7 -1.67 -24.10 12.55
CA PRO A 7 -1.73 -23.43 11.25
C PRO A 7 -3.09 -22.75 11.02
N MET A 8 -3.11 -21.72 10.19
CA MET A 8 -4.34 -21.10 9.71
C MET A 8 -5.09 -22.07 8.79
N PRO A 9 -6.45 -22.13 8.85
CA PRO A 9 -7.23 -23.05 8.03
C PRO A 9 -7.04 -22.89 6.52
N ASP A 10 -6.74 -21.67 6.06
CA ASP A 10 -6.60 -21.27 4.66
C ASP A 10 -5.13 -21.06 4.23
N ASN A 11 -4.19 -21.04 5.19
CA ASN A 11 -2.78 -20.82 4.90
C ASN A 11 -1.88 -21.66 5.83
N PRO A 12 -1.40 -22.83 5.37
CA PRO A 12 -0.55 -23.70 6.18
C PRO A 12 0.85 -23.12 6.47
N THR A 13 1.27 -22.09 5.73
CA THR A 13 2.55 -21.38 5.97
C THR A 13 2.45 -20.28 7.03
N ARG A 14 1.24 -20.06 7.56
CA ARG A 14 0.98 -19.12 8.64
C ARG A 14 0.42 -19.84 9.85
N ALA A 15 1.05 -19.70 11.01
CA ALA A 15 0.66 -20.43 12.21
C ALA A 15 0.78 -19.61 13.49
N ALA A 16 -0.04 -19.94 14.48
CA ALA A 16 0.14 -19.52 15.87
C ALA A 16 1.08 -20.49 16.58
N ILE A 17 1.85 -19.98 17.55
CA ILE A 17 2.72 -20.78 18.41
C ILE A 17 2.00 -20.98 19.74
N CYS A 18 1.87 -22.22 20.19
CA CYS A 18 1.15 -22.57 21.41
C CYS A 18 2.03 -23.38 22.37
N PHE A 19 1.80 -23.23 23.67
CA PHE A 19 2.31 -24.10 24.72
C PHE A 19 1.13 -24.80 25.42
N GLY A 20 0.88 -26.05 25.05
CA GLY A 20 -0.37 -26.73 25.40
C GLY A 20 -1.59 -25.97 24.85
N PRO A 21 -2.56 -25.56 25.69
CA PRO A 21 -3.71 -24.76 25.27
C PRO A 21 -3.45 -23.25 25.21
N VAL A 22 -2.26 -22.79 25.62
CA VAL A 22 -1.95 -21.35 25.71
C VAL A 22 -1.34 -20.85 24.41
N VAL A 23 -1.99 -19.88 23.77
CA VAL A 23 -1.43 -19.15 22.62
C VAL A 23 -0.34 -18.20 23.10
N LEU A 24 0.80 -18.21 22.42
CA LEU A 24 1.91 -17.28 22.64
C LEU A 24 1.85 -16.15 21.60
N ALA A 25 2.02 -14.93 22.06
CA ALA A 25 2.11 -13.74 21.22
C ALA A 25 3.53 -13.16 21.29
N GLY A 26 4.01 -12.64 20.17
CA GLY A 26 5.32 -11.99 20.09
C GLY A 26 5.25 -10.54 20.49
N GLU A 27 6.22 -10.10 21.28
CA GLU A 27 6.40 -8.70 21.67
C GLU A 27 7.05 -7.94 20.50
N LEU A 28 6.35 -6.92 19.96
CA LEU A 28 6.84 -6.08 18.85
C LEU A 28 7.10 -4.63 19.27
N GLY A 29 7.03 -4.33 20.57
CA GLY A 29 7.35 -3.03 21.15
C GLY A 29 6.22 -1.99 21.06
N SER A 30 6.47 -0.83 21.65
CA SER A 30 5.50 0.27 21.82
C SER A 30 5.86 1.50 20.96
N GLU A 31 6.67 1.34 19.91
CA GLU A 31 7.05 2.46 19.05
C GLU A 31 5.81 3.09 18.39
N GLY A 32 5.74 4.42 18.47
CA GLY A 32 4.57 5.20 18.02
C GLY A 32 3.32 5.05 18.91
N ILE A 33 3.39 4.31 20.02
CA ILE A 33 2.32 4.19 21.02
C ILE A 33 2.74 5.00 22.25
N VAL A 34 2.30 6.25 22.33
CA VAL A 34 2.60 7.15 23.46
C VAL A 34 1.49 7.03 24.51
N PRO A 35 1.81 6.82 25.80
CA PRO A 35 0.81 6.85 26.87
C PRO A 35 0.15 8.24 27.03
N PRO A 36 -1.15 8.31 27.40
CA PRO A 36 -2.07 7.18 27.58
C PRO A 36 -2.35 6.50 26.24
N MET A 37 -2.46 5.16 26.24
CA MET A 37 -2.71 4.37 25.01
C MET A 37 -3.82 5.04 24.20
N PRO A 38 -3.55 5.44 22.94
CA PRO A 38 -4.49 6.26 22.21
C PRO A 38 -5.71 5.40 21.89
N TYR A 39 -6.86 5.81 22.42
CA TYR A 39 -8.14 5.32 21.92
C TYR A 39 -8.36 6.00 20.58
N ALA A 40 -8.72 5.21 19.57
CA ALA A 40 -9.15 5.78 18.30
C ALA A 40 -10.32 6.75 18.57
N VAL A 41 -10.15 8.00 18.16
CA VAL A 41 -11.13 9.07 18.15
C VAL A 41 -12.27 8.70 17.20
N ASP A 42 -11.96 8.04 16.08
CA ASP A 42 -12.93 7.49 15.14
C ASP A 42 -12.42 6.21 14.45
N GLN A 43 -13.26 5.60 13.61
CA GLN A 43 -12.92 4.36 12.90
C GLN A 43 -11.76 4.51 11.91
N GLY A 44 -11.43 5.74 11.50
CA GLY A 44 -10.45 6.05 10.47
C GLY A 44 -9.08 6.49 10.96
N GLU A 45 -8.93 6.83 12.25
CA GLU A 45 -7.70 7.42 12.80
C GLU A 45 -6.42 6.64 12.45
N TYR A 46 -6.47 5.30 12.44
CA TYR A 46 -5.30 4.47 12.19
C TYR A 46 -5.20 3.93 10.75
N PHE A 47 -6.05 4.35 9.81
CA PHE A 47 -5.94 3.91 8.41
C PHE A 47 -4.70 4.44 7.69
N THR A 48 -4.06 5.49 8.23
CA THR A 48 -2.78 6.02 7.73
C THR A 48 -1.58 5.54 8.54
N PHE A 49 -1.77 4.67 9.54
CA PHE A 49 -0.69 4.17 10.35
C PHE A 49 0.04 3.04 9.62
N LEU A 50 1.35 3.19 9.41
CA LEU A 50 2.18 2.13 8.85
C LEU A 50 2.51 1.11 9.96
N PRO A 51 2.06 -0.15 9.86
CA PRO A 51 2.47 -1.17 10.82
C PRO A 51 4.00 -1.38 10.71
N PRO A 52 4.68 -1.75 11.81
CA PRO A 52 6.10 -2.10 11.74
C PRO A 52 6.31 -3.30 10.81
N GLU A 53 7.52 -3.44 10.28
CA GLU A 53 7.88 -4.63 9.51
C GLU A 53 7.71 -5.88 10.39
N MET A 54 6.84 -6.78 9.96
CA MET A 54 6.49 -7.95 10.74
C MET A 54 7.62 -8.98 10.63
N PRO A 55 8.16 -9.45 11.77
CA PRO A 55 9.17 -10.49 11.73
C PRO A 55 8.62 -11.79 11.14
N ILE A 56 9.49 -12.52 10.43
CA ILE A 56 9.20 -13.85 9.91
C ILE A 56 10.04 -14.92 10.62
N LEU A 57 9.66 -16.18 10.47
CA LEU A 57 10.35 -17.33 11.06
C LEU A 57 10.87 -18.27 9.97
N LEU A 58 12.19 -18.39 9.86
CA LEU A 58 12.87 -19.32 8.93
C LEU A 58 12.95 -20.73 9.51
N ALA A 59 11.77 -21.34 9.70
CA ALA A 59 11.64 -22.62 10.39
C ALA A 59 10.68 -23.60 9.72
N ALA A 60 10.31 -23.36 8.46
CA ALA A 60 9.42 -24.25 7.73
C ALA A 60 9.97 -25.69 7.71
N GLY A 61 9.11 -26.66 8.06
CA GLY A 61 9.46 -28.08 8.12
C GLY A 61 10.27 -28.50 9.35
N ARG A 62 10.60 -27.59 10.27
CA ARG A 62 11.39 -27.89 11.49
C ARG A 62 10.50 -28.06 12.71
N ALA A 63 10.90 -28.94 13.63
CA ALA A 63 10.18 -29.12 14.88
C ALA A 63 10.29 -27.85 15.76
N VAL A 64 9.19 -27.44 16.38
CA VAL A 64 9.05 -26.18 17.12
C VAL A 64 10.02 -26.06 18.31
N ASP A 65 10.35 -27.18 18.94
CA ASP A 65 11.31 -27.29 20.04
C ASP A 65 12.77 -27.11 19.62
N GLU A 66 13.10 -27.20 18.33
CA GLU A 66 14.46 -26.92 17.83
C GLU A 66 14.81 -25.43 17.80
N TRP A 67 13.80 -24.57 17.69
CA TRP A 67 13.97 -23.14 17.44
C TRP A 67 13.21 -22.24 18.40
N ILE A 68 12.51 -22.81 19.38
CA ILE A 68 11.92 -22.07 20.51
C ILE A 68 12.45 -22.65 21.81
N GLU A 69 12.96 -21.78 22.67
CA GLU A 69 13.45 -22.14 24.00
C GLU A 69 12.73 -21.35 25.09
N PRO A 70 12.51 -21.94 26.27
CA PRO A 70 11.98 -21.21 27.42
C PRO A 70 12.99 -20.16 27.89
N VAL A 71 12.49 -19.03 28.38
CA VAL A 71 13.34 -18.03 29.03
C VAL A 71 13.46 -18.40 30.52
N PRO A 72 14.69 -18.56 31.06
CA PRO A 72 14.89 -18.88 32.47
C PRO A 72 14.18 -17.88 33.38
N ASP A 73 13.62 -18.39 34.48
CA ASP A 73 12.92 -17.63 35.52
C ASP A 73 11.71 -16.78 35.05
N ARG A 74 11.24 -17.00 33.82
CA ARG A 74 10.06 -16.34 33.26
C ARG A 74 9.02 -17.38 32.79
N PRO A 75 8.05 -17.75 33.65
CA PRO A 75 7.08 -18.79 33.31
C PRO A 75 6.21 -18.38 32.12
N LEU A 76 5.95 -19.33 31.21
CA LEU A 76 5.20 -19.11 29.95
C LEU A 76 5.80 -17.98 29.09
N THR A 77 7.11 -17.81 29.18
CA THR A 77 7.89 -16.92 28.31
C THR A 77 8.90 -17.77 27.55
N PHE A 78 8.97 -17.55 26.25
CA PHE A 78 9.84 -18.26 25.33
C PHE A 78 10.54 -17.25 24.42
N ARG A 79 11.55 -17.72 23.68
CA ARG A 79 12.24 -16.93 22.68
C ARG A 79 12.57 -17.78 21.47
N THR A 80 12.51 -17.18 20.28
CA THR A 80 12.98 -17.83 19.06
C THR A 80 14.50 -17.84 18.96
N LYS A 81 15.08 -18.91 18.41
CA LYS A 81 16.52 -19.14 18.33
C LYS A 81 16.95 -19.35 16.87
N GLY A 82 17.67 -18.37 16.33
CA GLY A 82 18.31 -18.48 15.01
C GLY A 82 17.37 -18.57 13.81
N VAL A 83 16.08 -18.27 13.98
CA VAL A 83 15.08 -18.34 12.90
C VAL A 83 14.34 -17.03 12.67
N GLY A 84 14.34 -16.11 13.63
CA GLY A 84 13.65 -14.82 13.49
C GLY A 84 14.42 -13.86 12.58
N GLN A 85 13.71 -13.26 11.62
CA GLN A 85 14.22 -12.15 10.80
C GLN A 85 13.34 -10.92 11.01
N PRO A 86 13.90 -9.72 11.24
CA PRO A 86 15.33 -9.41 11.31
C PRO A 86 15.97 -9.78 12.67
N GLN A 87 15.18 -10.18 13.67
CA GLN A 87 15.66 -10.44 15.02
C GLN A 87 14.92 -11.60 15.69
N ALA A 88 15.49 -12.10 16.79
CA ALA A 88 14.81 -13.02 17.68
C ALA A 88 13.57 -12.37 18.32
N ILE A 89 12.53 -13.18 18.55
CA ILE A 89 11.24 -12.73 19.05
C ILE A 89 11.04 -13.31 20.45
N ALA A 90 10.69 -12.45 21.40
CA ALA A 90 10.18 -12.85 22.70
C ALA A 90 8.71 -13.23 22.57
N LEU A 91 8.34 -14.40 23.07
CA LEU A 91 7.00 -14.97 22.99
C LEU A 91 6.46 -15.11 24.41
N VAL A 92 5.34 -14.46 24.71
CA VAL A 92 4.68 -14.52 26.02
C VAL A 92 3.27 -15.07 25.85
N ALA A 93 2.72 -15.69 26.89
CA ALA A 93 1.31 -16.04 26.91
C ALA A 93 0.44 -14.82 26.57
N PHE A 94 -0.42 -14.92 25.56
CA PHE A 94 -1.16 -13.77 25.02
C PHE A 94 -1.99 -13.05 26.10
N TYR A 95 -2.60 -13.79 27.02
CA TYR A 95 -3.38 -13.22 28.12
C TYR A 95 -2.55 -12.39 29.13
N LYS A 96 -1.21 -12.45 29.07
CA LYS A 96 -0.29 -11.65 29.89
C LYS A 96 0.35 -10.50 29.11
N MET A 97 0.04 -10.36 27.82
CA MET A 97 0.62 -9.35 26.94
C MET A 97 0.34 -7.95 27.49
N GLN A 98 1.40 -7.17 27.69
CA GLN A 98 1.27 -5.77 28.08
C GLN A 98 0.80 -4.91 26.91
N PRO A 99 0.28 -3.70 27.15
CA PRO A 99 -0.03 -2.73 26.10
C PRO A 99 1.16 -2.43 25.18
N GLN A 100 1.22 -3.11 24.02
CA GLN A 100 2.24 -2.93 22.98
C GLN A 100 1.76 -3.56 21.67
N ARG A 101 2.52 -3.38 20.58
CA ARG A 101 2.30 -4.10 19.33
C ARG A 101 2.64 -5.58 19.54
N TYR A 102 1.83 -6.45 18.96
CA TYR A 102 2.04 -7.89 19.04
C TYR A 102 1.66 -8.62 17.76
N SER A 103 2.23 -9.81 17.57
CA SER A 103 1.74 -10.78 16.58
C SER A 103 1.31 -12.07 17.25
N ILE A 104 0.19 -12.63 16.80
CA ILE A 104 -0.26 -13.98 17.17
C ILE A 104 0.15 -14.99 16.10
N TYR A 105 0.07 -14.59 14.82
CA TYR A 105 0.29 -15.45 13.67
C TYR A 105 1.57 -15.06 12.95
N TRP A 106 2.38 -16.06 12.64
CA TRP A 106 3.69 -15.89 12.04
C TRP A 106 3.74 -16.53 10.66
N ASP A 107 4.39 -15.86 9.73
CA ASP A 107 4.84 -16.50 8.49
C ASP A 107 6.04 -17.38 8.82
N ILE A 108 5.87 -18.69 8.65
CA ILE A 108 6.89 -19.70 8.90
C ILE A 108 7.31 -20.25 7.53
N ILE A 109 8.44 -19.76 7.03
CA ILE A 109 8.87 -19.97 5.64
C ILE A 109 10.26 -20.59 5.56
N THR A 110 10.66 -21.05 4.38
CA THR A 110 12.01 -21.53 4.11
C THR A 110 12.98 -20.37 3.83
N GLN A 111 14.28 -20.66 3.89
CA GLN A 111 15.31 -19.70 3.46
C GLN A 111 15.14 -19.29 1.99
N GLU A 112 14.73 -20.21 1.12
CA GLU A 112 14.49 -19.95 -0.30
C GLU A 112 13.32 -18.98 -0.51
N GLN A 113 12.17 -19.24 0.13
CA GLN A 113 11.01 -18.34 0.11
C GLN A 113 11.35 -16.95 0.66
N TRP A 114 12.22 -16.87 1.66
CA TRP A 114 12.70 -15.58 2.16
C TRP A 114 13.55 -14.83 1.14
N THR A 115 14.50 -15.51 0.50
CA THR A 115 15.33 -14.92 -0.57
C THR A 115 14.46 -14.41 -1.72
N GLU A 116 13.44 -15.17 -2.14
CA GLU A 116 12.48 -14.73 -3.16
C GLU A 116 11.70 -13.49 -2.73
N ARG A 117 11.17 -13.47 -1.49
CA ARG A 117 10.49 -12.28 -0.94
C ARG A 117 11.40 -11.06 -0.89
N GLN A 118 12.68 -11.23 -0.53
CA GLN A 118 13.66 -10.14 -0.54
C GLN A 118 13.94 -9.64 -1.96
N ALA A 119 14.13 -10.54 -2.92
CA ALA A 119 14.32 -10.18 -4.32
C ALA A 119 13.09 -9.41 -4.87
N GLN A 120 11.88 -9.82 -4.52
CA GLN A 120 10.65 -9.11 -4.89
C GLN A 120 10.57 -7.73 -4.23
N LYS A 121 10.94 -7.62 -2.94
CA LYS A 121 11.01 -6.34 -2.21
C LYS A 121 12.01 -5.39 -2.88
N GLU A 122 13.20 -5.89 -3.21
CA GLU A 122 14.24 -5.11 -3.90
C GLU A 122 13.80 -4.68 -5.30
N GLN A 123 13.16 -5.57 -6.07
CA GLN A 123 12.58 -5.23 -7.37
C GLN A 123 11.52 -4.13 -7.24
N ASN A 124 10.65 -4.20 -6.23
CA ASN A 124 9.63 -3.18 -5.99
C ASN A 124 10.26 -1.84 -5.60
N ILE A 125 11.29 -1.84 -4.75
CA ILE A 125 12.06 -0.65 -4.39
C ILE A 125 12.69 -0.03 -5.65
N ARG A 126 13.34 -0.86 -6.48
CA ARG A 126 13.97 -0.41 -7.72
C ARG A 126 12.94 0.21 -8.68
N ARG A 127 11.80 -0.45 -8.90
CA ARG A 127 10.70 0.08 -9.72
C ARG A 127 10.19 1.43 -9.19
N ALA A 128 10.04 1.56 -7.87
CA ALA A 128 9.62 2.81 -7.25
C ALA A 128 10.67 3.93 -7.41
N GLN A 129 11.96 3.61 -7.33
CA GLN A 129 13.05 4.53 -7.60
C GLN A 129 13.10 4.96 -9.07
N GLU A 130 12.97 4.02 -10.01
CA GLU A 130 12.92 4.29 -11.45
C GLU A 130 11.70 5.17 -11.81
N LEU A 131 10.54 4.89 -11.22
CA LEU A 131 9.35 5.73 -11.37
C LEU A 131 9.59 7.14 -10.84
N THR A 132 10.24 7.28 -9.69
CA THR A 132 10.55 8.59 -9.10
C THR A 132 11.54 9.37 -9.97
N ALA A 133 12.60 8.71 -10.46
CA ALA A 133 13.62 9.34 -11.30
C ALA A 133 13.10 9.77 -12.69
N SER A 134 12.09 9.07 -13.21
CA SER A 134 11.40 9.41 -14.46
C SER A 134 10.27 10.43 -14.27
N THR A 135 9.85 10.74 -13.04
CA THR A 135 8.79 11.72 -12.75
C THR A 135 9.28 13.14 -13.04
N LEU A 136 8.54 13.84 -13.89
CA LEU A 136 8.72 15.27 -14.21
C LEU A 136 7.86 16.15 -13.30
N ASP A 137 6.62 15.72 -13.06
CA ASP A 137 5.70 16.38 -12.14
C ASP A 137 4.72 15.37 -11.54
N SER A 138 4.20 15.64 -10.34
CA SER A 138 3.28 14.73 -9.64
C SER A 138 2.44 15.44 -8.59
N ILE A 139 1.22 14.93 -8.37
CA ILE A 139 0.28 15.49 -7.40
C ILE A 139 0.18 14.60 -6.17
N ALA A 140 0.40 15.20 -4.99
CA ALA A 140 0.06 14.56 -3.73
C ALA A 140 -1.45 14.70 -3.49
N ILE A 141 -2.24 13.76 -3.99
CA ILE A 141 -3.71 13.77 -3.88
C ILE A 141 -4.13 13.82 -2.41
N GLY A 142 -5.17 14.60 -2.09
CA GLY A 142 -5.62 14.84 -0.72
C GLY A 142 -4.72 15.75 0.12
N ASN A 143 -3.56 16.17 -0.39
CA ASN A 143 -2.77 17.25 0.22
C ASN A 143 -3.22 18.60 -0.36
N ALA A 144 -3.83 19.44 0.47
CA ALA A 144 -4.44 20.71 0.03
C ALA A 144 -3.43 21.71 -0.58
N GLU A 145 -2.16 21.69 -0.16
CA GLU A 145 -1.13 22.58 -0.73
C GLU A 145 -0.70 22.09 -2.12
N SER A 146 -0.46 20.79 -2.26
CA SER A 146 -0.13 20.18 -3.55
C SER A 146 -1.27 20.32 -4.54
N GLU A 147 -2.51 20.00 -4.15
CA GLU A 147 -3.67 20.10 -5.04
C GLU A 147 -3.95 21.56 -5.45
N ARG A 148 -3.72 22.54 -4.55
CA ARG A 148 -3.83 23.97 -4.89
C ARG A 148 -2.72 24.42 -5.84
N ALA A 149 -1.49 23.97 -5.63
CA ALA A 149 -0.36 24.28 -6.51
C ALA A 149 -0.58 23.74 -7.93
N HIS A 150 -1.34 22.67 -8.08
CA HIS A 150 -1.76 22.10 -9.37
C HIS A 150 -3.16 22.53 -9.80
N ASN A 151 -3.64 23.69 -9.31
CA ASN A 151 -4.90 24.30 -9.73
C ASN A 151 -6.09 23.32 -9.77
N LEU A 152 -6.32 22.58 -8.67
CA LEU A 152 -7.47 21.69 -8.55
C LEU A 152 -8.77 22.45 -8.83
N ASN A 153 -9.51 21.97 -9.83
CA ASN A 153 -10.87 22.40 -10.15
C ASN A 153 -11.79 21.18 -10.25
N GLY A 154 -13.09 21.34 -10.04
CA GLY A 154 -14.02 20.23 -10.18
C GLY A 154 -15.45 20.54 -9.77
N GLU A 155 -16.31 19.56 -10.05
CA GLU A 155 -17.72 19.54 -9.72
C GLU A 155 -18.07 18.16 -9.17
N ASN A 156 -18.83 18.12 -8.07
CA ASN A 156 -19.18 16.89 -7.36
C ASN A 156 -17.96 15.99 -7.06
N THR A 157 -16.83 16.61 -6.68
CA THR A 157 -15.59 15.92 -6.35
C THR A 157 -15.31 15.91 -4.86
N SER A 158 -14.80 14.77 -4.39
CA SER A 158 -14.34 14.54 -3.03
C SER A 158 -13.05 13.70 -3.05
N PHE A 159 -12.38 13.65 -1.91
CA PHE A 159 -11.22 12.78 -1.72
C PHE A 159 -11.43 11.91 -0.48
N GLY A 160 -10.70 10.81 -0.40
CA GLY A 160 -10.72 9.89 0.73
C GLY A 160 -9.39 9.19 0.89
N ALA A 161 -9.28 8.30 1.88
CA ALA A 161 -8.09 7.49 2.12
C ALA A 161 -8.43 6.00 2.05
N PHE A 162 -7.51 5.21 1.48
CA PHE A 162 -7.58 3.76 1.44
C PHE A 162 -6.18 3.16 1.38
N LEU A 163 -5.90 2.16 2.23
CA LEU A 163 -4.58 1.51 2.35
C LEU A 163 -3.40 2.50 2.42
N ASN A 164 -3.49 3.49 3.32
CA ASN A 164 -2.50 4.54 3.50
C ASN A 164 -2.20 5.39 2.25
N ARG A 165 -3.16 5.47 1.31
CA ARG A 165 -3.08 6.35 0.15
C ARG A 165 -4.35 7.17 0.03
N SER A 166 -4.18 8.44 -0.27
CA SER A 166 -5.30 9.32 -0.60
C SER A 166 -5.73 9.08 -2.04
N TYR A 167 -7.03 9.23 -2.30
CA TYR A 167 -7.58 9.22 -3.65
C TYR A 167 -8.56 10.36 -3.85
N ARG A 168 -8.77 10.73 -5.12
CA ARG A 168 -9.83 11.66 -5.54
C ARG A 168 -10.78 11.00 -6.53
N HIS A 169 -12.05 11.34 -6.41
CA HIS A 169 -13.10 10.94 -7.35
C HIS A 169 -14.09 12.08 -7.60
N ALA A 170 -14.95 11.92 -8.59
CA ALA A 170 -16.15 12.73 -8.75
C ALA A 170 -17.36 11.84 -9.03
N GLU A 171 -18.52 12.25 -8.54
CA GLU A 171 -19.74 11.46 -8.55
C GLU A 171 -20.81 12.04 -9.46
N ASN A 172 -21.77 11.20 -9.87
CA ASN A 172 -22.98 11.58 -10.57
C ASN A 172 -22.76 12.47 -11.82
N GLY A 173 -21.80 12.11 -12.67
CA GLY A 173 -21.45 12.90 -13.86
C GLY A 173 -20.52 14.09 -13.58
N GLY A 174 -20.05 14.24 -12.34
CA GLY A 174 -19.06 15.23 -11.95
C GLY A 174 -17.69 15.02 -12.59
N TRP A 175 -16.77 15.92 -12.24
CA TRP A 175 -15.41 15.92 -12.79
C TRP A 175 -14.44 16.60 -11.85
N PHE A 176 -13.15 16.37 -12.10
CA PHE A 176 -12.09 17.19 -11.52
C PHE A 176 -10.92 17.27 -12.48
N SER A 177 -10.10 18.31 -12.32
CA SER A 177 -8.91 18.52 -13.14
C SER A 177 -7.76 19.10 -12.35
N TYR A 178 -6.57 18.89 -12.89
CA TYR A 178 -5.32 19.46 -12.39
C TYR A 178 -4.47 19.98 -13.54
N ASP A 179 -3.67 20.98 -13.24
CA ASP A 179 -2.63 21.49 -14.13
C ASP A 179 -1.28 20.90 -13.71
N LEU A 180 -0.64 20.19 -14.64
CA LEU A 180 0.67 19.54 -14.45
C LEU A 180 1.71 20.20 -15.36
N ASN A 181 2.92 20.36 -14.86
CA ASN A 181 4.04 20.92 -15.60
C ASN A 181 4.62 19.88 -16.58
N VAL A 182 4.95 20.36 -17.78
CA VAL A 182 5.56 19.56 -18.85
C VAL A 182 6.70 20.31 -19.52
N PRO A 183 7.76 19.62 -19.95
CA PRO A 183 8.72 20.21 -20.88
C PRO A 183 8.03 20.49 -22.22
N PRO A 184 8.25 21.67 -22.82
CA PRO A 184 7.67 22.00 -24.12
C PRO A 184 8.27 21.10 -25.22
N GLU A 185 7.46 20.75 -26.21
CA GLU A 185 7.86 20.04 -27.44
C GLU A 185 8.57 18.67 -27.23
N GLN A 186 8.48 18.07 -26.04
CA GLN A 186 9.04 16.76 -25.74
C GLN A 186 7.94 15.72 -25.49
N PRO A 187 8.11 14.47 -25.95
CA PRO A 187 7.17 13.41 -25.63
C PRO A 187 7.21 13.10 -24.12
N VAL A 188 6.04 12.94 -23.53
CA VAL A 188 5.89 12.57 -22.11
C VAL A 188 4.86 11.45 -21.97
N LYS A 189 4.84 10.82 -20.80
CA LYS A 189 3.81 9.83 -20.44
C LYS A 189 2.99 10.37 -19.28
N LEU A 190 1.67 10.19 -19.32
CA LEU A 190 0.78 10.43 -18.19
C LEU A 190 0.53 9.10 -17.47
N LEU A 191 0.88 9.02 -16.19
CA LEU A 191 0.60 7.86 -15.35
C LEU A 191 -0.56 8.17 -14.39
N CYS A 192 -1.55 7.29 -14.38
CA CYS A 192 -2.65 7.28 -13.40
C CYS A 192 -2.59 5.97 -12.60
N THR A 193 -2.66 6.04 -11.27
CA THR A 193 -2.78 4.83 -10.42
C THR A 193 -4.21 4.66 -9.92
N PHE A 194 -4.72 3.42 -10.00
CA PHE A 194 -6.05 3.03 -9.56
C PHE A 194 -6.00 1.86 -8.57
N TRP A 195 -7.09 1.64 -7.84
CA TRP A 195 -7.29 0.42 -7.05
C TRP A 195 -7.99 -0.64 -7.89
N GLY A 196 -7.40 -1.82 -8.03
CA GLY A 196 -7.90 -2.83 -8.95
C GLY A 196 -9.11 -3.63 -8.47
N SER A 197 -9.55 -3.42 -7.22
CA SER A 197 -10.89 -3.89 -6.78
C SER A 197 -11.95 -2.80 -6.85
N ASP A 198 -11.63 -1.62 -7.39
CA ASP A 198 -12.67 -0.64 -7.72
C ASP A 198 -13.58 -1.20 -8.82
N GLY A 199 -14.87 -0.87 -8.73
CA GLY A 199 -15.90 -1.31 -9.64
C GLY A 199 -17.11 -0.39 -9.64
N GLY A 200 -18.27 -0.91 -10.02
CA GLY A 200 -19.54 -0.19 -9.94
C GLY A 200 -19.68 0.87 -11.06
N PRO A 201 -20.11 2.10 -10.74
CA PRO A 201 -20.42 3.10 -11.76
C PRO A 201 -19.19 3.88 -12.28
N ARG A 202 -17.96 3.41 -12.03
CA ARG A 202 -16.73 4.10 -12.46
C ARG A 202 -16.49 3.93 -13.96
N LEU A 203 -16.92 4.92 -14.72
CA LEU A 203 -16.76 5.04 -16.17
C LEU A 203 -16.63 6.52 -16.52
N PHE A 204 -15.46 6.90 -17.04
CA PHE A 204 -15.09 8.29 -17.22
C PHE A 204 -14.07 8.48 -18.34
N ASP A 205 -14.05 9.68 -18.90
CA ASP A 205 -13.05 10.10 -19.86
C ASP A 205 -11.88 10.77 -19.17
N ILE A 206 -10.69 10.56 -19.72
CA ILE A 206 -9.45 11.27 -19.38
C ILE A 206 -9.19 12.24 -20.52
N LEU A 207 -9.20 13.52 -20.22
CA LEU A 207 -9.02 14.59 -21.19
C LEU A 207 -7.72 15.34 -20.90
N ILE A 208 -7.01 15.70 -21.97
CA ILE A 208 -5.84 16.58 -21.94
C ILE A 208 -6.19 17.84 -22.71
N ASN A 209 -6.17 18.99 -22.06
CA ASN A 209 -6.52 20.28 -22.67
C ASN A 209 -7.87 20.21 -23.43
N ASN A 210 -8.87 19.57 -22.81
CA ASN A 210 -10.21 19.29 -23.33
C ASN A 210 -10.31 18.29 -24.50
N THR A 211 -9.23 17.63 -24.89
CA THR A 211 -9.25 16.53 -25.85
C THR A 211 -9.29 15.20 -25.10
N CYS A 212 -10.31 14.38 -25.36
CA CYS A 212 -10.38 13.03 -24.80
C CYS A 212 -9.26 12.14 -25.38
N ILE A 213 -8.42 11.60 -24.50
CA ILE A 213 -7.32 10.69 -24.88
C ILE A 213 -7.64 9.22 -24.57
N ALA A 214 -8.55 8.97 -23.62
CA ALA A 214 -8.95 7.64 -23.21
C ALA A 214 -10.28 7.67 -22.45
N THR A 215 -11.02 6.57 -22.50
CA THR A 215 -12.12 6.29 -21.59
C THR A 215 -11.70 5.15 -20.66
N GLN A 216 -11.73 5.40 -19.35
CA GLN A 216 -11.38 4.41 -18.32
C GLN A 216 -12.65 3.82 -17.70
N ARG A 217 -12.67 2.50 -17.59
CA ARG A 217 -13.63 1.74 -16.80
C ARG A 217 -12.85 0.98 -15.72
N LEU A 218 -13.31 1.03 -14.47
CA LEU A 218 -12.77 0.18 -13.40
C LEU A 218 -13.80 -0.90 -13.10
N ASN A 219 -13.42 -2.17 -13.21
CA ASN A 219 -14.34 -3.29 -13.07
C ASN A 219 -13.66 -4.53 -12.48
N TYR A 220 -13.00 -4.38 -11.32
CA TYR A 220 -12.28 -5.46 -10.64
C TYR A 220 -11.14 -6.05 -11.48
N ASP A 221 -10.48 -5.22 -12.29
CA ASP A 221 -9.50 -5.66 -13.28
C ASP A 221 -8.21 -6.22 -12.65
N HIS A 222 -7.89 -5.78 -11.43
CA HIS A 222 -6.65 -6.11 -10.70
C HIS A 222 -6.92 -6.33 -9.19
N PRO A 223 -7.62 -7.41 -8.80
CA PRO A 223 -8.09 -7.56 -7.42
C PRO A 223 -6.95 -7.49 -6.38
N ASN A 224 -7.20 -6.77 -5.29
CA ASN A 224 -6.28 -6.57 -4.17
C ASN A 224 -4.93 -5.91 -4.47
N GLU A 225 -4.78 -5.24 -5.62
CA GLU A 225 -3.56 -4.49 -5.95
C GLU A 225 -3.84 -3.09 -6.52
N PHE A 226 -2.87 -2.19 -6.34
CA PHE A 226 -2.84 -0.94 -7.10
C PHE A 226 -2.21 -1.19 -8.46
N PHE A 227 -2.79 -0.64 -9.52
CA PHE A 227 -2.25 -0.77 -10.87
C PHE A 227 -2.12 0.59 -11.55
N ASN A 228 -1.15 0.69 -12.46
CA ASN A 228 -0.86 1.91 -13.19
C ASN A 228 -1.37 1.79 -14.62
N VAL A 229 -2.06 2.82 -15.10
CA VAL A 229 -2.36 3.02 -16.51
C VAL A 229 -1.50 4.16 -17.02
N VAL A 230 -0.81 3.92 -18.14
CA VAL A 230 0.15 4.86 -18.72
C VAL A 230 -0.34 5.25 -20.11
N HIS A 231 -0.44 6.55 -20.37
CA HIS A 231 -0.82 7.12 -21.65
C HIS A 231 0.36 7.88 -22.24
N SER A 232 0.86 7.47 -23.40
CA SER A 232 1.87 8.23 -24.14
C SER A 232 1.23 9.47 -24.76
N LEU A 233 1.79 10.64 -24.49
CA LEU A 233 1.33 11.92 -25.04
C LEU A 233 2.30 12.39 -26.12
N SER A 234 1.78 12.54 -27.35
CA SER A 234 2.59 13.02 -28.47
C SER A 234 2.89 14.52 -28.32
N PRO A 235 4.02 15.01 -28.88
CA PRO A 235 4.33 16.44 -28.92
C PRO A 235 3.23 17.29 -29.58
N GLU A 236 2.44 16.72 -30.50
CA GLU A 236 1.32 17.41 -31.15
C GLU A 236 0.20 17.79 -30.16
N ILE A 237 -0.08 16.94 -29.16
CA ILE A 237 -1.08 17.20 -28.11
C ILE A 237 -0.57 18.30 -27.16
N LEU A 238 0.73 18.29 -26.88
CA LEU A 238 1.38 19.23 -25.96
C LEU A 238 1.55 20.61 -26.61
N GLY A 239 2.02 20.64 -27.86
CA GLY A 239 2.47 21.84 -28.55
C GLY A 239 3.63 22.52 -27.82
N ALA A 240 3.69 23.86 -27.88
CA ALA A 240 4.65 24.66 -27.15
C ALA A 240 4.23 24.97 -25.68
N ARG A 241 3.28 24.19 -25.13
CA ARG A 241 2.79 24.41 -23.77
C ARG A 241 3.77 23.87 -22.74
N THR A 242 3.86 24.57 -21.61
CA THR A 242 4.62 24.15 -20.43
C THR A 242 3.73 23.55 -19.33
N THR A 243 2.41 23.53 -19.56
CA THR A 243 1.41 23.04 -18.62
C THR A 243 0.36 22.24 -19.39
N LEU A 244 -0.05 21.09 -18.85
CA LEU A 244 -1.20 20.33 -19.31
C LEU A 244 -2.32 20.34 -18.28
N THR A 245 -3.55 20.57 -18.72
CA THR A 245 -4.73 20.35 -17.87
C THR A 245 -5.21 18.92 -18.09
N VAL A 246 -5.09 18.08 -17.05
CA VAL A 246 -5.66 16.72 -17.03
C VAL A 246 -7.01 16.77 -16.36
N ARG A 247 -8.07 16.38 -17.06
CA ARG A 247 -9.43 16.31 -16.53
C ARG A 247 -9.94 14.89 -16.54
N PHE A 248 -10.51 14.47 -15.42
CA PHE A 248 -11.26 13.21 -15.29
C PHE A 248 -12.75 13.56 -15.28
N GLN A 249 -13.46 13.16 -16.33
CA GLN A 249 -14.85 13.52 -16.57
C GLN A 249 -15.75 12.29 -16.51
N ALA A 250 -16.63 12.21 -15.52
CA ALA A 250 -17.55 11.10 -15.45
C ALA A 250 -18.57 11.18 -16.58
N HIS A 251 -18.96 10.02 -17.11
CA HIS A 251 -20.14 9.93 -17.97
C HIS A 251 -21.42 10.25 -17.16
N PRO A 252 -22.54 10.62 -17.80
CA PRO A 252 -23.78 10.91 -17.08
C PRO A 252 -24.22 9.77 -16.15
N GLY A 253 -24.46 10.08 -14.87
CA GLY A 253 -24.81 9.11 -13.84
C GLY A 253 -23.69 8.13 -13.44
N ARG A 254 -22.46 8.38 -13.90
CA ARG A 254 -21.26 7.58 -13.58
C ARG A 254 -20.34 8.35 -12.64
N MET A 255 -19.26 7.69 -12.23
CA MET A 255 -18.22 8.25 -11.38
C MET A 255 -16.89 8.35 -12.15
N ALA A 256 -16.13 9.40 -11.87
CA ALA A 256 -14.76 9.58 -12.34
C ALA A 256 -13.75 9.30 -11.24
N GLY A 257 -12.62 8.69 -11.59
CA GLY A 257 -11.52 8.48 -10.67
C GLY A 257 -11.74 7.35 -9.67
N GLY A 258 -11.29 7.56 -8.43
CA GLY A 258 -10.51 6.55 -7.71
C GLY A 258 -9.02 6.69 -8.07
N ILE A 259 -8.56 7.92 -8.30
CA ILE A 259 -7.16 8.21 -8.67
C ILE A 259 -6.33 8.29 -7.40
N PHE A 260 -5.33 7.42 -7.29
CA PHE A 260 -4.41 7.31 -6.15
C PHE A 260 -3.00 7.86 -6.42
N ASP A 261 -2.68 8.13 -7.68
CA ASP A 261 -1.46 8.83 -8.10
C ASP A 261 -1.71 9.43 -9.49
N LEU A 262 -1.10 10.58 -9.74
CA LEU A 262 -1.10 11.23 -11.04
C LEU A 262 0.28 11.84 -11.28
N ARG A 263 0.95 11.39 -12.34
CA ARG A 263 2.31 11.84 -12.69
C ARG A 263 2.48 12.10 -14.17
N VAL A 264 3.33 13.08 -14.47
CA VAL A 264 3.97 13.22 -15.76
C VAL A 264 5.33 12.54 -15.66
N LEU A 265 5.62 11.64 -16.61
CA LEU A 265 6.89 10.94 -16.70
C LEU A 265 7.61 11.33 -18.00
N LYS A 266 8.95 11.26 -17.98
CA LYS A 266 9.77 11.28 -19.20
C LYS A 266 9.34 10.14 -20.13
N SER A 267 9.37 10.37 -21.43
CA SER A 267 9.32 9.26 -22.39
C SER A 267 10.70 8.64 -22.54
N ASP A 268 10.79 7.32 -22.56
CA ASP A 268 12.06 6.57 -22.74
C ASP A 268 12.47 6.47 -24.21
N ASP A 269 11.74 7.11 -25.13
CA ASP A 269 12.08 7.19 -26.55
C ASP A 269 13.12 8.30 -26.80
N GLN A 270 14.35 8.11 -26.27
CA GLN A 270 15.58 8.74 -26.76
C GLN A 270 16.79 7.82 -26.57
#